data_AF-A0AAW3EWF9-F1
#
_entry.id   AF-A0AAW3EWF9-F1
#
_cell.length_a   1.000
_cell.length_b   1.000
_cell.length_c   1.000
_cell.angle_alpha   90.00
_cell.angle_beta   90.00
_cell.angle_gamma   90.00
#
_symmetry.space_group_name_H-M   'P 1'
#
loop_
_entity.id
_entity.type
_entity.pdbx_description
1 polymer ?
#
loop_
_entity_poly.entity_id
_entity_poly.type
_entity_poly.pdbx_seq_one_letter_code
_entity_poly.pdbx_strand_id
1 'polypeptide(L)'
;MRVKPSRRDPISASSPRSNSASSSPPAARRALRLAAVLSSAGWLAACAPLPATSQAGASPDNPPACDAAGTHPAWQAELMFGRDIAGRGPLTDAERSAFVAEIVTPRFPDGLTQWDTQGQWRDRETGAIVREASFVIRLVAPPTPTTRQALDDVRDAYKQRFQQQSVGLLVTDICASF
;
A
#
# COMPACT_ATOMS: atom_id res chain seq x y z
N MET A 1 -6.75 54.50 -37.18
CA MET A 1 -5.90 54.84 -36.02
C MET A 1 -4.63 54.02 -36.08
N ARG A 2 -3.50 54.66 -35.76
CA ARG A 2 -2.11 54.21 -35.94
C ARG A 2 -1.75 52.96 -35.14
N VAL A 3 -0.99 52.08 -35.79
CA VAL A 3 -0.26 50.93 -35.24
C VAL A 3 0.88 51.40 -34.33
N LYS A 4 1.08 50.74 -33.19
CA LYS A 4 2.39 50.67 -32.51
C LYS A 4 2.50 49.39 -31.66
N PRO A 5 3.32 48.39 -32.06
CA PRO A 5 3.73 47.30 -31.18
C PRO A 5 4.98 47.75 -30.40
N SER A 6 4.99 47.52 -29.08
CA SER A 6 6.16 47.77 -28.22
C SER A 6 6.88 46.46 -27.89
N ARG A 7 8.20 46.57 -27.79
CA ARG A 7 9.23 45.56 -28.01
C ARG A 7 9.33 44.52 -26.87
N ARG A 8 9.79 43.33 -27.26
CA ARG A 8 10.48 42.35 -26.42
C ARG A 8 11.91 42.82 -26.18
N ASP A 9 12.39 42.69 -24.95
CA ASP A 9 13.81 42.78 -24.60
C ASP A 9 14.32 41.43 -24.04
N PRO A 10 15.64 41.16 -24.11
CA PRO A 10 16.19 39.82 -24.23
C PRO A 10 16.65 39.17 -22.92
N ILE A 11 16.86 37.86 -23.06
CA ILE A 11 17.49 36.87 -22.19
C ILE A 11 18.82 37.39 -21.60
N SER A 12 18.97 37.28 -20.28
CA SER A 12 20.25 37.43 -19.58
C SER A 12 20.81 36.04 -19.24
N ALA A 13 21.98 35.74 -19.79
CA ALA A 13 22.77 34.55 -19.51
C ALA A 13 24.12 34.98 -18.89
N SER A 14 24.54 34.33 -17.80
CA SER A 14 25.92 34.25 -17.25
C SER A 14 25.82 33.67 -15.84
N SER A 15 26.65 32.77 -15.31
CA SER A 15 27.80 31.97 -15.76
C SER A 15 28.01 30.87 -14.68
N PRO A 16 28.70 29.76 -14.97
CA PRO A 16 28.88 28.66 -14.02
C PRO A 16 30.01 28.95 -13.02
N ARG A 17 29.84 28.57 -11.75
CA ARG A 17 30.96 28.43 -10.81
C ARG A 17 31.43 26.98 -10.76
N SER A 18 32.59 26.77 -11.36
CA SER A 18 33.56 25.74 -11.01
C SER A 18 34.15 26.04 -9.63
N ASN A 19 34.34 25.01 -8.81
CA ASN A 19 35.53 24.75 -7.96
C ASN A 19 35.24 23.50 -7.12
N SER A 20 35.77 22.33 -7.49
CA SER A 20 37.13 21.83 -7.25
C SER A 20 37.27 21.08 -5.91
N ALA A 21 37.55 19.77 -6.08
CA ALA A 21 38.37 18.87 -5.28
C ALA A 21 38.26 18.88 -3.74
N SER A 22 38.12 17.69 -3.14
CA SER A 22 39.27 17.04 -2.48
C SER A 22 38.90 15.72 -1.77
N SER A 23 39.82 14.76 -1.92
CA SER A 23 40.25 13.71 -0.97
C SER A 23 39.30 12.58 -0.54
N SER A 24 39.64 11.37 -0.99
CA SER A 24 39.35 10.06 -0.36
C SER A 24 40.37 9.74 0.78
N PRO A 25 40.41 8.50 1.32
CA PRO A 25 39.93 8.03 2.63
C PRO A 25 41.08 7.74 3.64
N PRO A 26 40.83 7.10 4.79
CA PRO A 26 41.26 5.69 4.87
C PRO A 26 40.41 4.75 5.75
N ALA A 27 40.61 3.47 5.49
CA ALA A 27 40.13 2.30 6.23
C ALA A 27 40.80 2.12 7.61
N ALA A 28 40.10 1.50 8.57
CA ALA A 28 40.69 0.69 9.64
C ALA A 28 39.56 -0.04 10.39
N ARG A 29 39.40 -1.36 10.29
CA ARG A 29 40.14 -2.47 10.94
C ARG A 29 39.33 -3.07 12.10
N ARG A 30 39.12 -4.38 11.98
CA ARG A 30 38.59 -5.32 12.96
C ARG A 30 39.25 -5.16 14.35
N ALA A 31 38.47 -5.37 15.40
CA ALA A 31 38.99 -5.88 16.67
C ALA A 31 37.96 -6.79 17.33
N LEU A 32 38.15 -8.09 17.11
CA LEU A 32 37.57 -9.16 17.92
C LEU A 32 38.36 -9.20 19.24
N ARG A 33 37.70 -9.09 20.40
CA ARG A 33 38.33 -9.36 21.70
C ARG A 33 37.55 -10.45 22.43
N LEU A 34 38.19 -11.62 22.52
CA LEU A 34 37.91 -12.72 23.42
C LEU A 34 38.75 -12.53 24.70
N ALA A 35 38.14 -12.78 25.86
CA ALA A 35 38.70 -13.32 27.12
C ALA A 35 37.94 -12.73 28.33
N ALA A 36 37.68 -13.39 29.45
CA ALA A 36 37.62 -14.78 29.90
C ALA A 36 37.25 -14.72 31.40
N VAL A 37 36.26 -15.53 31.82
CA VAL A 37 36.07 -16.32 33.08
C VAL A 37 36.67 -15.80 34.42
N LEU A 38 35.98 -15.72 35.57
CA LEU A 38 35.52 -16.72 36.59
C LEU A 38 34.97 -15.86 37.80
N SER A 39 33.96 -16.18 38.63
CA SER A 39 33.81 -17.30 39.58
C SER A 39 32.45 -17.22 40.35
N SER A 40 31.75 -18.36 40.41
CA SER A 40 30.95 -18.97 41.50
C SER A 40 30.16 -18.14 42.53
N ALA A 41 28.85 -18.43 42.64
CA ALA A 41 28.19 -18.84 43.90
C ALA A 41 26.81 -19.47 43.59
N GLY A 42 26.58 -20.68 44.10
CA GLY A 42 25.40 -21.48 43.80
C GLY A 42 24.11 -20.96 44.43
N TRP A 43 23.02 -21.18 43.71
CA TRP A 43 21.67 -21.25 44.26
C TRP A 43 21.00 -22.51 43.72
N LEU A 44 20.99 -23.55 44.55
CA LEU A 44 20.06 -24.68 44.39
C LEU A 44 18.70 -24.21 44.90
N ALA A 45 17.78 -23.89 43.99
CA ALA A 45 16.39 -23.63 44.34
C ALA A 45 15.45 -24.18 43.25
N ALA A 46 14.91 -25.37 43.55
CA ALA A 46 13.61 -25.91 43.16
C ALA A 46 13.08 -25.59 41.74
N CYS A 47 13.21 -26.56 40.84
CA CYS A 47 12.41 -26.65 39.64
C CYS A 47 10.98 -27.06 40.03
N ALA A 48 10.12 -26.09 40.35
CA ALA A 48 8.68 -26.32 40.40
C ALA A 48 8.19 -26.42 38.94
N PRO A 49 7.42 -27.46 38.54
CA PRO A 49 6.86 -27.53 37.22
C PRO A 49 5.89 -26.36 37.04
N LEU A 50 6.27 -25.39 36.20
CA LEU A 50 5.35 -24.38 35.74
C LEU A 50 4.18 -25.10 35.03
N PRO A 51 2.92 -24.77 35.33
CA PRO A 51 1.83 -25.26 34.51
C PRO A 51 2.08 -24.74 33.10
N ALA A 52 2.26 -25.66 32.15
CA ALA A 52 2.25 -25.34 30.74
C ALA A 52 0.90 -24.69 30.46
N THR A 53 0.87 -23.36 30.39
CA THR A 53 -0.26 -22.65 29.83
C THR A 53 -0.34 -23.10 28.39
N SER A 54 -1.32 -23.96 28.09
CA SER A 54 -1.72 -24.23 26.72
C SER A 54 -2.13 -22.90 26.14
N GLN A 55 -1.20 -22.24 25.44
CA GLN A 55 -1.57 -21.26 24.44
C GLN A 55 -2.45 -22.03 23.47
N ALA A 56 -3.75 -21.76 23.53
CA ALA A 56 -4.62 -22.01 22.41
C ALA A 56 -3.97 -21.27 21.24
N GLY A 57 -3.23 -22.02 20.42
CA GLY A 57 -2.79 -21.53 19.13
C GLY A 57 -4.04 -21.07 18.42
N ALA A 58 -4.06 -19.81 18.00
CA ALA A 58 -5.07 -19.35 17.06
C ALA A 58 -4.92 -20.23 15.82
N SER A 59 -5.76 -21.26 15.70
CA SER A 59 -5.91 -21.99 14.47
C SER A 59 -6.35 -20.99 13.41
N PRO A 60 -5.69 -20.91 12.25
CA PRO A 60 -6.12 -20.03 11.16
C PRO A 60 -7.51 -20.39 10.59
N ASP A 61 -8.10 -21.48 11.07
CA ASP A 61 -9.37 -22.04 10.56
C ASP A 61 -10.60 -21.70 11.42
N ASN A 62 -10.48 -20.91 12.49
CA ASN A 62 -11.65 -20.47 13.24
C ASN A 62 -11.95 -18.99 12.92
N PRO A 63 -12.90 -18.68 12.03
CA PRO A 63 -13.31 -17.30 11.80
C PRO A 63 -13.79 -16.69 13.12
N PRO A 64 -13.65 -15.37 13.33
CA PRO A 64 -14.13 -14.71 14.54
C PRO A 64 -15.58 -15.12 14.80
N ALA A 65 -15.83 -15.64 16.00
CA ALA A 65 -17.20 -15.86 16.44
C ALA A 65 -17.85 -14.47 16.51
N CYS A 66 -18.86 -14.27 15.67
CA CYS A 66 -19.60 -13.02 15.65
C CYS A 66 -20.55 -13.03 16.85
N ASP A 67 -20.09 -12.45 17.96
CA ASP A 67 -20.78 -12.45 19.25
C ASP A 67 -21.82 -11.32 19.37
N ALA A 68 -21.74 -10.32 18.50
CA ALA A 68 -22.73 -9.25 18.43
C ALA A 68 -23.98 -9.71 17.67
N ALA A 69 -25.16 -9.50 18.27
CA ALA A 69 -26.44 -9.90 17.71
C ALA A 69 -26.65 -9.35 16.30
N GLY A 70 -26.97 -10.25 15.35
CA GLY A 70 -27.25 -9.90 13.96
C GLY A 70 -26.03 -9.72 13.07
N THR A 71 -24.81 -9.85 13.60
CA THR A 71 -23.60 -9.81 12.77
C THR A 71 -23.21 -11.20 12.25
N HIS A 72 -22.63 -11.25 11.06
CA HIS A 72 -22.18 -12.46 10.40
C HIS A 72 -20.74 -12.31 9.91
N PRO A 73 -19.97 -13.41 9.80
CA PRO A 73 -18.63 -13.36 9.23
C PRO A 73 -18.64 -12.80 7.80
N ALA A 74 -17.78 -11.82 7.55
CA ALA A 74 -17.64 -11.14 6.28
C ALA A 74 -16.19 -10.74 6.02
N TRP A 75 -15.86 -10.44 4.77
CA TRP A 75 -14.64 -9.72 4.42
C TRP A 75 -14.94 -8.24 4.24
N GLN A 76 -14.14 -7.39 4.88
CA GLN A 76 -13.94 -6.02 4.43
C GLN A 76 -12.79 -6.02 3.42
N ALA A 77 -13.06 -5.65 2.18
CA ALA A 77 -12.04 -5.50 1.15
C ALA A 77 -11.84 -4.03 0.81
N GLU A 78 -10.59 -3.62 0.68
CA GLU A 78 -10.20 -2.31 0.15
C GLU A 78 -9.35 -2.47 -1.11
N LEU A 79 -9.84 -1.89 -2.20
CA LEU A 79 -9.15 -1.80 -3.48
C LEU A 79 -8.57 -0.40 -3.64
N MET A 80 -7.26 -0.31 -3.87
CA MET A 80 -6.52 0.96 -3.96
C MET A 80 -6.04 1.19 -5.39
N PHE A 81 -6.52 2.27 -6.00
CA PHE A 81 -6.34 2.57 -7.43
C PHE A 81 -5.54 3.85 -7.64
N GLY A 82 -4.46 3.77 -8.42
CA GLY A 82 -3.73 4.93 -8.92
C GLY A 82 -4.45 5.60 -10.10
N ARG A 83 -4.36 6.93 -10.21
CA ARG A 83 -4.99 7.74 -11.26
C ARG A 83 -4.02 8.23 -12.34
N ASP A 84 -2.71 8.14 -12.17
CA ASP A 84 -1.71 8.57 -13.16
C ASP A 84 -1.60 7.51 -14.26
N ILE A 85 -2.07 7.87 -15.47
CA ILE A 85 -2.11 6.94 -16.61
C ILE A 85 -0.95 7.24 -17.56
N ALA A 86 -0.15 6.22 -17.88
CA ALA A 86 0.98 6.38 -18.78
C ALA A 86 0.57 6.99 -20.13
N GLY A 87 1.35 7.98 -20.59
CA GLY A 87 1.13 8.62 -21.89
C GLY A 87 -0.03 9.60 -21.98
N ARG A 88 -0.77 9.87 -20.89
CA ARG A 88 -1.85 10.88 -20.87
C ARG A 88 -2.01 11.54 -19.50
N GLY A 89 -2.97 12.46 -19.39
CA GLY A 89 -3.33 13.06 -18.11
C GLY A 89 -4.01 12.06 -17.15
N PRO A 90 -4.16 12.43 -15.86
CA PRO A 90 -4.75 11.54 -14.87
C PRO A 90 -6.16 11.06 -15.24
N LEU A 91 -6.54 9.90 -14.72
CA LEU A 91 -7.89 9.35 -14.77
C LEU A 91 -8.88 10.39 -14.23
N THR A 92 -9.87 10.73 -15.04
CA THR A 92 -10.90 11.70 -14.70
C THR A 92 -11.97 11.09 -13.79
N ASP A 93 -12.75 11.93 -13.09
CA ASP A 93 -13.85 11.45 -12.26
C ASP A 93 -14.95 10.78 -13.07
N ALA A 94 -15.16 11.22 -14.33
CA ALA A 94 -16.10 10.59 -15.25
C ALA A 94 -15.65 9.17 -15.63
N GLU A 95 -14.37 8.97 -15.94
CA GLU A 95 -13.81 7.65 -16.25
C GLU A 95 -13.83 6.72 -15.03
N ARG A 96 -13.51 7.25 -13.84
CA ARG A 96 -13.68 6.52 -12.58
C ARG A 96 -15.13 6.08 -12.39
N SER A 97 -16.08 7.00 -12.55
CA SER A 97 -17.51 6.72 -12.36
C SER A 97 -18.01 5.66 -13.34
N ALA A 98 -17.58 5.74 -14.61
CA ALA A 98 -17.89 4.73 -15.62
C ALA A 98 -17.29 3.37 -15.26
N PHE A 99 -16.02 3.32 -14.82
CA PHE A 99 -15.39 2.08 -14.37
C PHE A 99 -16.15 1.43 -13.21
N VAL A 100 -16.55 2.22 -12.21
CA VAL A 100 -17.34 1.72 -11.08
C VAL A 100 -18.68 1.15 -11.57
N ALA A 101 -19.42 1.90 -12.37
CA ALA A 101 -20.73 1.50 -12.86
C ALA A 101 -20.70 0.26 -13.77
N GLU A 102 -19.69 0.16 -14.65
CA GLU A 102 -19.60 -0.90 -15.66
C GLU A 102 -18.93 -2.17 -15.14
N ILE A 103 -17.98 -2.05 -14.20
CA ILE A 103 -17.10 -3.16 -13.78
C ILE A 103 -17.33 -3.55 -12.33
N VAL A 104 -17.37 -2.58 -11.41
CA VAL A 104 -17.39 -2.86 -9.97
C VAL A 104 -18.81 -3.18 -9.50
N THR A 105 -19.77 -2.29 -9.77
CA THR A 105 -21.16 -2.43 -9.29
C THR A 105 -21.83 -3.74 -9.74
N PRO A 106 -21.68 -4.21 -11.00
CA PRO A 106 -22.29 -5.49 -11.39
C PRO A 106 -21.74 -6.71 -10.65
N ARG A 107 -20.51 -6.62 -10.11
CA ARG A 107 -19.87 -7.68 -9.32
C ARG A 107 -20.17 -7.57 -7.82
N PHE A 108 -20.45 -6.35 -7.34
CA PHE A 108 -20.75 -6.05 -5.94
C PHE A 108 -22.04 -5.21 -5.84
N PRO A 109 -23.20 -5.80 -6.17
CA PRO A 109 -24.47 -5.07 -6.23
C PRO A 109 -25.00 -4.64 -4.86
N ASP A 110 -24.56 -5.30 -3.78
CA ASP A 110 -25.01 -5.03 -2.42
C ASP A 110 -24.49 -3.69 -1.87
N GLY A 111 -23.45 -3.11 -2.51
CA GLY A 111 -22.98 -1.77 -2.22
C GLY A 111 -21.47 -1.66 -2.02
N LEU A 112 -21.00 -0.42 -2.07
CA LEU A 112 -19.61 -0.04 -1.85
C LEU A 112 -19.54 1.41 -1.37
N THR A 113 -18.43 1.79 -0.77
CA THR A 113 -18.08 3.19 -0.46
C THR A 113 -16.77 3.53 -1.12
N GLN A 114 -16.60 4.76 -1.60
CA GLN A 114 -15.37 5.20 -2.23
C GLN A 114 -14.96 6.61 -1.80
N TRP A 115 -13.66 6.87 -1.77
CA TRP A 115 -13.10 8.18 -1.41
C TRP A 115 -11.76 8.43 -2.11
N ASP A 116 -11.40 9.69 -2.27
CA ASP A 116 -10.12 10.09 -2.84
C ASP A 116 -9.00 9.99 -1.81
N THR A 117 -7.80 9.66 -2.30
CA THR A 117 -6.59 9.51 -1.51
C THR A 117 -5.38 10.04 -2.28
N GLN A 118 -4.25 10.18 -1.60
CA GLN A 118 -2.95 10.40 -2.23
C GLN A 118 -2.01 9.31 -1.75
N GLY A 119 -1.40 8.62 -2.70
CA GLY A 119 -0.52 7.50 -2.44
C GLY A 119 0.94 7.82 -2.74
N GLN A 120 1.83 7.02 -2.18
CA GLN A 120 3.20 6.89 -2.66
C GLN A 120 3.50 5.43 -2.87
N TRP A 121 4.13 5.10 -3.99
CA TRP A 121 4.48 3.72 -4.30
C TRP A 121 5.81 3.66 -5.04
N ARG A 122 6.43 2.48 -4.99
CA ARG A 122 7.70 2.23 -5.66
C ARG A 122 7.41 1.72 -7.07
N ASP A 123 7.75 2.53 -8.07
CA ASP A 123 7.69 2.12 -9.46
C ASP A 123 8.57 0.88 -9.68
N ARG A 124 7.99 -0.17 -10.27
CA ARG A 124 8.66 -1.47 -10.34
C ARG A 124 9.74 -1.52 -11.42
N GLU A 125 9.66 -0.64 -12.40
CA GLU A 125 10.59 -0.59 -13.54
C GLU A 125 11.82 0.27 -13.21
N THR A 126 11.59 1.44 -12.62
CA THR A 126 12.61 2.45 -12.33
C THR A 126 13.10 2.40 -10.87
N GLY A 127 12.30 1.83 -9.96
CA GLY A 127 12.59 1.80 -8.53
C GLY A 127 12.37 3.14 -7.81
N ALA A 128 11.89 4.16 -8.49
CA ALA A 128 11.61 5.47 -7.93
C ALA A 128 10.37 5.45 -7.03
N ILE A 129 10.30 6.35 -6.04
CA ILE A 129 9.06 6.60 -5.30
C ILE A 129 8.25 7.62 -6.07
N VAL A 130 7.09 7.19 -6.55
CA VAL A 130 6.11 8.03 -7.25
C VAL A 130 5.05 8.47 -6.26
N ARG A 131 4.57 9.72 -6.39
CA ARG A 131 3.45 10.26 -5.64
C ARG A 131 2.30 10.48 -6.61
N GLU A 132 1.13 9.98 -6.28
CA GLU A 132 0.06 9.86 -7.25
C GLU A 132 -1.30 10.13 -6.59
N ALA A 133 -2.17 10.83 -7.31
CA ALA A 133 -3.57 10.94 -6.95
C ALA A 133 -4.21 9.54 -7.04
N SER A 134 -4.96 9.15 -6.03
CA SER A 134 -5.50 7.79 -5.91
C SER A 134 -6.94 7.82 -5.44
N PHE A 135 -7.61 6.68 -5.49
CA PHE A 135 -8.89 6.49 -4.81
C PHE A 135 -8.97 5.08 -4.24
N VAL A 136 -9.80 4.93 -3.22
CA VAL A 136 -10.09 3.64 -2.59
C VAL A 136 -11.55 3.31 -2.79
N ILE A 137 -11.82 2.03 -3.07
CA ILE A 137 -13.16 1.43 -2.95
C ILE A 137 -13.10 0.46 -1.79
N ARG A 138 -14.00 0.62 -0.82
CA ARG A 138 -14.25 -0.34 0.25
C ARG A 138 -15.60 -1.01 0.04
N LEU A 139 -15.61 -2.32 0.21
CA LEU A 139 -16.80 -3.15 0.16
C LEU A 139 -16.79 -4.15 1.31
N VAL A 140 -17.97 -4.65 1.65
CA VAL A 140 -18.14 -5.77 2.58
C VAL A 140 -18.90 -6.87 1.87
N ALA A 141 -18.36 -8.09 1.88
CA ALA A 141 -18.92 -9.22 1.15
C ALA A 141 -18.67 -10.55 1.87
N PRO A 142 -19.44 -11.61 1.57
CA PRO A 142 -19.20 -12.94 2.11
C PRO A 142 -17.78 -13.46 1.79
N PRO A 143 -17.11 -14.18 2.69
CA PRO A 143 -15.74 -14.67 2.50
C PRO A 143 -15.72 -15.93 1.62
N THR A 144 -16.05 -15.78 0.34
CA THR A 144 -16.22 -16.90 -0.60
C THR A 144 -15.18 -16.88 -1.73
N PRO A 145 -14.93 -18.04 -2.38
CA PRO A 145 -14.12 -18.08 -3.61
C PRO A 145 -14.66 -17.15 -4.70
N THR A 146 -15.98 -17.01 -4.84
CA THR A 146 -16.62 -16.09 -5.79
C THR A 146 -16.27 -14.63 -5.49
N THR A 147 -16.32 -14.22 -4.22
CA THR A 147 -15.90 -12.87 -3.79
C THR A 147 -14.45 -12.61 -4.14
N ARG A 148 -13.56 -13.59 -3.86
CA ARG A 148 -12.13 -13.48 -4.19
C ARG A 148 -11.93 -13.28 -5.70
N GLN A 149 -12.59 -14.11 -6.51
CA GLN A 149 -12.52 -14.00 -7.97
C GLN A 149 -13.04 -12.65 -8.46
N ALA A 150 -14.17 -12.17 -7.93
CA ALA A 150 -14.71 -10.86 -8.28
C ALA A 150 -13.76 -9.71 -7.95
N LEU A 151 -13.05 -9.77 -6.82
CA LEU A 151 -12.01 -8.79 -6.46
C LEU A 151 -10.85 -8.82 -7.44
N ASP A 152 -10.37 -10.01 -7.82
CA ASP A 152 -9.29 -10.16 -8.79
C ASP A 152 -9.68 -9.69 -10.19
N ASP A 153 -10.90 -10.00 -10.63
CA ASP A 153 -11.46 -9.53 -11.91
C ASP A 153 -11.52 -8.00 -11.98
N VAL A 154 -11.93 -7.32 -10.91
CA VAL A 154 -11.94 -5.85 -10.84
C VAL A 154 -10.52 -5.29 -10.98
N ARG A 155 -9.55 -5.89 -10.28
CA ARG A 155 -8.14 -5.47 -10.33
C ARG A 155 -7.56 -5.65 -11.73
N ASP A 156 -7.82 -6.79 -12.36
CA ASP A 156 -7.34 -7.10 -13.69
C ASP A 156 -7.98 -6.21 -14.75
N ALA A 157 -9.29 -5.98 -14.67
CA ALA A 157 -9.98 -5.05 -15.56
C ALA A 157 -9.43 -3.63 -15.46
N TYR A 158 -9.13 -3.14 -14.25
CA TYR A 158 -8.54 -1.81 -14.07
C TYR A 158 -7.14 -1.72 -14.69
N LYS A 159 -6.27 -2.70 -14.40
CA LYS A 159 -4.92 -2.77 -14.96
C LYS A 159 -4.96 -2.82 -16.49
N GLN A 160 -5.86 -3.60 -17.08
CA GLN A 160 -5.99 -3.72 -18.52
C GLN A 160 -6.53 -2.42 -19.15
N ARG A 161 -7.60 -1.85 -18.59
CA ARG A 161 -8.26 -0.65 -19.13
C ARG A 161 -7.39 0.61 -19.04
N PHE A 162 -6.62 0.74 -17.96
CA PHE A 162 -5.86 1.96 -17.66
C PHE A 162 -4.34 1.74 -17.64
N GLN A 163 -3.87 0.58 -18.10
CA GLN A 163 -2.44 0.22 -18.20
C GLN A 163 -1.65 0.40 -16.90
N GLN A 164 -2.29 0.11 -15.77
CA GLN A 164 -1.71 0.24 -14.45
C GLN A 164 -0.87 -1.00 -14.08
N GLN A 165 0.27 -0.78 -13.41
CA GLN A 165 1.15 -1.88 -12.98
C GLN A 165 0.50 -2.74 -11.88
N SER A 166 -0.33 -2.12 -11.02
CA SER A 166 -0.99 -2.83 -9.93
C SER A 166 -2.24 -2.13 -9.41
N VAL A 167 -3.08 -2.89 -8.71
CA VAL A 167 -4.15 -2.39 -7.83
C VAL A 167 -3.94 -3.05 -6.48
N GLY A 168 -3.82 -2.23 -5.43
CA GLY A 168 -3.67 -2.70 -4.06
C GLY A 168 -4.94 -3.39 -3.58
N LEU A 169 -4.80 -4.45 -2.80
CA LEU A 169 -5.92 -5.17 -2.18
C LEU A 169 -5.57 -5.46 -0.73
N LEU A 170 -6.39 -4.96 0.19
CA LEU A 170 -6.37 -5.34 1.60
C LEU A 170 -7.66 -6.09 1.90
N VAL A 171 -7.57 -7.18 2.64
CA VAL A 171 -8.73 -7.98 3.06
C VAL A 171 -8.60 -8.25 4.55
N THR A 172 -9.67 -7.98 5.28
CA THR A 172 -9.76 -8.22 6.73
C THR A 172 -11.02 -9.01 7.03
N ASP A 173 -10.90 -10.08 7.81
CA ASP A 173 -12.06 -10.79 8.38
C ASP A 173 -12.72 -9.92 9.44
N ILE A 174 -14.02 -9.69 9.29
CA ILE A 174 -14.84 -8.87 10.19
C ILE A 174 -16.16 -9.58 10.48
N CYS A 175 -16.88 -9.07 11.48
CA CYS A 175 -18.30 -9.35 11.67
C CYS A 175 -19.09 -8.13 11.20
N ALA A 176 -20.08 -8.33 10.32
CA ALA A 176 -20.87 -7.25 9.72
C ALA A 176 -22.37 -7.58 9.68
N SER A 177 -23.20 -6.54 9.60
CA SER A 177 -24.66 -6.60 9.40
C SER A 177 -25.07 -5.45 8.48
N PHE A 178 -26.06 -5.67 7.61
CA PHE A 178 -26.62 -4.68 6.68
C PHE A 178 -28.14 -4.77 6.63
#